data_AF-A0A7X4A1Q6-F1
#
_entry.id   AF-A0A7X4A1Q6-F1
#
_cell.length_a   1.000
_cell.length_b   1.000
_cell.length_c   1.000
_cell.angle_alpha   90.00
_cell.angle_beta   90.00
_cell.angle_gamma   90.00
#
_symmetry.space_group_name_H-M   'P 1'
#
loop_
_entity.id
_entity.type
_entity.pdbx_description
1 polymer ?
#
loop_
_entity_poly.entity_id
_entity_poly.type
_entity_poly.pdbx_seq_one_letter_code
_entity_poly.pdbx_strand_id
1 'polypeptide(L)'
;MTDCAQSVLGRAVFGTSRGLAAAGNGVLAGADKCIGVFEFRGRTGPPRQLLDACFKHPAIFCRRAEDAASGGRKIVLVGALRSCLDSQSRPGFFGACVAVPLDTRQRFFDWTSCGDEIGRLFMELAGQVDSESGQLRFAGAEIVSQTRRDEIIKWRAEEGEMLLLHNEGTELEDIEKLPRLQAIAYAQGHRYPTAVAVESAVPGSQSLSADIVTDAMARWDTGRGTSSQGRRLEDEPDAEALRGRDPGRSVEVPDIDWHRIGRLEQAVESLQRSVVKLSRNPVHPAKRRIWEGWFWVGVVLAVGMSAAAVAIALWAMP
;
A
#
# COMPACT_ATOMS: atom_id res chain seq x y z
N MET A 1 1.40 14.59 13.61
CA MET A 1 1.50 13.54 12.57
C MET A 1 2.87 13.66 11.95
N THR A 2 3.72 12.66 12.11
CA THR A 2 5.03 12.60 11.45
C THR A 2 4.80 12.31 9.97
N ASP A 3 5.38 13.10 9.07
CA ASP A 3 5.30 12.87 7.63
C ASP A 3 5.74 11.44 7.29
N CYS A 4 4.89 10.69 6.58
CA CYS A 4 5.18 9.36 6.03
C CYS A 4 6.57 9.30 5.37
N ALA A 5 6.92 10.36 4.63
CA ALA A 5 8.17 10.49 3.92
C ALA A 5 9.42 10.40 4.81
N GLN A 6 9.33 10.72 6.11
CA GLN A 6 10.47 10.64 7.03
C GLN A 6 10.72 9.23 7.57
N SER A 7 9.74 8.33 7.47
CA SER A 7 9.81 7.00 8.10
C SER A 7 9.94 5.84 7.12
N VAL A 8 9.62 6.06 5.83
CA VAL A 8 9.87 5.08 4.76
C VAL A 8 11.38 4.98 4.51
N LEU A 9 11.92 3.78 4.72
CA LEU A 9 13.35 3.48 4.54
C LEU A 9 13.71 3.19 3.08
N GLY A 10 12.76 2.71 2.29
CA GLY A 10 12.96 2.33 0.90
C GLY A 10 11.65 1.94 0.23
N ARG A 11 11.64 1.93 -1.10
CA ARG A 11 10.50 1.54 -1.93
C ARG A 11 10.93 0.43 -2.87
N ALA A 12 10.01 -0.47 -3.21
CA ALA A 12 10.27 -1.46 -4.23
C ALA A 12 9.00 -1.81 -5.00
N VAL A 13 9.20 -2.15 -6.27
CA VAL A 13 8.24 -2.81 -7.14
C VAL A 13 8.80 -4.15 -7.56
N PHE A 14 7.94 -5.14 -7.70
CA PHE A 14 8.34 -6.49 -8.08
C PHE A 14 7.29 -7.13 -8.98
N GLY A 15 7.70 -8.06 -9.81
CA GLY A 15 6.76 -8.76 -10.67
C GLY A 15 7.31 -9.94 -11.43
N THR A 16 6.41 -10.82 -11.84
CA THR A 16 6.73 -12.04 -12.59
C THR A 16 6.53 -11.78 -14.08
N SER A 17 7.62 -11.67 -14.83
CA SER A 17 7.58 -11.44 -16.29
C SER A 17 8.40 -12.46 -17.07
N ARG A 18 9.70 -12.61 -16.77
CA ARG A 18 10.57 -13.69 -17.29
C ARG A 18 11.23 -14.44 -16.12
N GLY A 19 10.42 -14.72 -15.10
CA GLY A 19 10.87 -14.92 -13.74
C GLY A 19 10.54 -13.71 -12.86
N LEU A 20 10.81 -13.84 -11.56
CA LEU A 20 10.60 -12.77 -10.59
C LEU A 20 11.71 -11.71 -10.76
N ALA A 21 11.30 -10.49 -11.03
CA ALA A 21 12.15 -9.31 -11.08
C ALA A 21 11.71 -8.31 -10.01
N ALA A 22 12.65 -7.48 -9.55
CA ALA A 22 12.37 -6.41 -8.61
C ALA A 22 13.26 -5.19 -8.89
N ALA A 23 12.75 -4.01 -8.55
CA ALA A 23 13.48 -2.75 -8.57
C ALA A 23 13.17 -2.01 -7.27
N GLY A 24 14.16 -1.34 -6.69
CA GLY A 24 13.98 -0.67 -5.42
C GLY A 24 15.00 0.45 -5.18
N ASN A 25 14.71 1.28 -4.18
CA ASN A 25 15.56 2.38 -3.73
C ASN A 25 15.63 2.47 -2.20
N GLY A 26 16.42 3.41 -1.69
CA GLY A 26 16.71 3.54 -0.26
C GLY A 26 17.36 2.26 0.25
N VAL A 27 16.85 1.71 1.36
CA VAL A 27 17.34 0.42 1.88
C VAL A 27 17.01 -0.78 0.99
N LEU A 28 16.10 -0.63 0.02
CA LEU A 28 15.75 -1.66 -0.95
C LEU A 28 16.51 -1.48 -2.29
N ALA A 29 17.52 -0.61 -2.33
CA ALA A 29 18.40 -0.52 -3.48
C ALA A 29 19.08 -1.88 -3.74
N GLY A 30 19.07 -2.33 -5.00
CA GLY A 30 19.55 -3.66 -5.37
C GLY A 30 18.55 -4.80 -5.08
N ALA A 31 17.25 -4.50 -5.02
CA ALA A 31 16.16 -5.47 -4.86
C ALA A 31 16.23 -6.64 -5.88
N ASP A 32 16.76 -6.41 -7.08
CA ASP A 32 17.02 -7.41 -8.13
C ASP A 32 17.97 -8.52 -7.67
N LYS A 33 18.84 -8.25 -6.71
CA LYS A 33 19.78 -9.23 -6.14
C LYS A 33 19.19 -10.00 -4.95
N CYS A 34 18.04 -9.57 -4.45
CA CYS A 34 17.38 -10.10 -3.26
C CYS A 34 15.96 -10.57 -3.54
N ILE A 35 15.66 -11.04 -4.76
CA ILE A 35 14.31 -11.40 -5.22
C ILE A 35 13.55 -12.36 -4.29
N GLY A 36 14.27 -13.21 -3.54
CA GLY A 36 13.69 -14.13 -2.56
C GLY A 36 12.86 -13.43 -1.48
N VAL A 37 13.15 -12.17 -1.13
CA VAL A 37 12.34 -11.41 -0.16
C VAL A 37 10.94 -11.10 -0.71
N PHE A 38 10.76 -11.08 -2.03
CA PHE A 38 9.48 -10.85 -2.72
C PHE A 38 8.80 -12.16 -3.17
N GLU A 39 9.36 -13.33 -2.86
CA GLU A 39 8.75 -14.62 -3.20
C GLU A 39 7.67 -15.00 -2.18
N PHE A 40 6.41 -15.06 -2.62
CA PHE A 40 5.27 -15.55 -1.82
C PHE A 40 5.13 -17.07 -1.91
N ARG A 41 6.19 -17.80 -1.58
CA ARG A 41 6.19 -19.27 -1.54
C ARG A 41 5.89 -19.76 -0.12
N GLY A 42 4.98 -20.72 0.01
CA GLY A 42 4.93 -21.60 1.18
C GLY A 42 5.90 -22.77 1.02
N ARG A 43 6.00 -23.63 2.04
CA ARG A 43 6.81 -24.88 1.99
C ARG A 43 6.48 -25.79 0.79
N THR A 44 5.30 -25.66 0.20
CA THR A 44 4.81 -26.47 -0.94
C THR A 44 4.64 -25.69 -2.24
N GLY A 45 5.23 -24.48 -2.34
CA GLY A 45 5.13 -23.60 -3.51
C GLY A 45 4.25 -22.36 -3.27
N PRO A 46 4.06 -21.49 -4.28
CA PRO A 46 3.14 -20.36 -4.14
C PRO A 46 1.74 -20.91 -3.88
N PRO A 47 1.03 -20.44 -2.84
CA PRO A 47 -0.29 -20.96 -2.57
C PRO A 47 -1.17 -20.61 -3.77
N ARG A 48 -1.60 -21.62 -4.55
CA ARG A 48 -2.55 -21.42 -5.68
C ARG A 48 -3.76 -20.60 -5.24
N GLN A 49 -4.18 -20.81 -3.99
CA GLN A 49 -5.22 -20.06 -3.30
C GLN A 49 -4.96 -18.55 -3.30
N LEU A 50 -3.71 -18.10 -3.12
CA LEU A 50 -3.36 -16.69 -3.16
C LEU A 50 -3.39 -16.13 -4.59
N LEU A 51 -2.98 -16.92 -5.60
CA LEU A 51 -3.10 -16.51 -7.01
C LEU A 51 -4.58 -16.25 -7.36
N ASP A 52 -5.46 -17.16 -6.98
CA ASP A 52 -6.89 -17.05 -7.26
C ASP A 52 -7.53 -15.88 -6.50
N ALA A 53 -7.18 -15.69 -5.22
CA ALA A 53 -7.68 -14.60 -4.38
C ALA A 53 -7.30 -13.23 -4.95
N CYS A 54 -6.07 -13.11 -5.44
CA CYS A 54 -5.49 -11.86 -5.92
C CYS A 54 -5.78 -11.59 -7.40
N PHE A 55 -6.65 -12.36 -8.04
CA PHE A 55 -6.96 -12.16 -9.46
C PHE A 55 -7.81 -10.92 -9.71
N LYS A 56 -8.86 -10.77 -8.89
CA LYS A 56 -9.84 -9.68 -9.04
C LYS A 56 -9.46 -8.43 -8.26
N HIS A 57 -8.95 -8.61 -7.05
CA HIS A 57 -8.65 -7.53 -6.13
C HIS A 57 -7.20 -7.61 -5.68
N PRO A 58 -6.53 -6.47 -5.44
CA PRO A 58 -5.22 -6.47 -4.81
C PRO A 58 -5.35 -7.01 -3.38
N ALA A 59 -4.33 -7.75 -2.94
CA ALA A 59 -4.16 -8.11 -1.54
C ALA A 59 -3.15 -7.16 -0.89
N ILE A 60 -3.37 -6.85 0.39
CA ILE A 60 -2.41 -6.11 1.20
C ILE A 60 -1.57 -7.12 1.96
N PHE A 61 -0.26 -6.90 2.02
CA PHE A 61 0.63 -7.80 2.72
C PHE A 61 1.59 -7.04 3.65
N CYS A 62 2.05 -7.76 4.67
CA CYS A 62 3.25 -7.40 5.39
C CYS A 62 4.23 -8.58 5.40
N ARG A 63 5.52 -8.28 5.36
CA ARG A 63 6.59 -9.27 5.43
C ARG A 63 7.79 -8.75 6.20
N ARG A 64 8.24 -9.49 7.21
CA ARG A 64 9.49 -9.21 7.91
C ARG A 64 10.68 -9.64 7.07
N ALA A 65 11.71 -8.79 7.06
CA ALA A 65 12.99 -9.08 6.43
C ALA A 65 14.14 -8.64 7.33
N GLU A 66 15.25 -9.36 7.22
CA GLU A 66 16.47 -9.12 7.98
C GLU A 66 17.68 -9.03 7.04
N ASP A 67 18.67 -8.24 7.47
CA ASP A 67 19.95 -8.13 6.77
C ASP A 67 20.74 -9.44 6.91
N ALA A 68 20.94 -10.13 5.80
CA ALA A 68 21.63 -11.42 5.76
C ALA A 68 23.13 -11.32 6.10
N ALA A 69 23.74 -10.14 5.97
CA ALA A 69 25.16 -9.94 6.23
C ALA A 69 25.46 -9.62 7.70
N SER A 70 24.63 -8.78 8.33
CA SER A 70 24.87 -8.32 9.71
C SER A 70 23.99 -9.02 10.75
N GLY A 71 22.91 -9.70 10.35
CA GLY A 71 21.95 -10.36 11.24
C GLY A 71 21.17 -9.43 12.18
N GLY A 72 21.45 -8.12 12.14
CA GLY A 72 20.98 -7.17 13.15
C GLY A 72 19.86 -6.23 12.68
N ARG A 73 19.91 -5.78 11.41
CA ARG A 73 18.89 -4.84 10.91
C ARG A 73 17.64 -5.60 10.47
N LYS A 74 16.50 -5.20 11.00
CA LYS A 74 15.18 -5.75 10.66
C LYS A 74 14.26 -4.66 10.13
N ILE A 75 13.51 -5.01 9.10
CA ILE A 75 12.50 -4.15 8.48
C ILE A 75 11.20 -4.94 8.30
N VAL A 76 10.12 -4.21 8.04
CA VAL A 76 8.89 -4.77 7.51
C VAL A 76 8.65 -4.18 6.13
N LEU A 77 8.40 -5.06 5.17
CA LEU A 77 7.85 -4.70 3.88
C LEU A 77 6.33 -4.64 4.03
N VAL A 78 5.73 -3.50 3.71
CA VAL A 78 4.28 -3.31 3.70
C VAL A 78 3.89 -2.92 2.29
N GLY A 79 2.91 -3.61 1.70
CA GLY A 79 2.63 -3.42 0.30
C GLY A 79 1.31 -4.00 -0.18
N ALA A 80 1.10 -3.87 -1.49
CA ALA A 80 0.00 -4.44 -2.21
C ALA A 80 0.53 -5.38 -3.31
N LEU A 81 -0.19 -6.47 -3.57
CA LEU A 81 0.13 -7.41 -4.64
C LEU A 81 -1.13 -7.89 -5.37
N ARG A 82 -0.96 -8.29 -6.63
CA ARG A 82 -2.02 -8.86 -7.45
C ARG A 82 -1.44 -9.97 -8.35
N SER A 83 -2.27 -10.91 -8.79
CA SER A 83 -1.83 -11.91 -9.76
C SER A 83 -1.60 -11.29 -11.14
N CYS A 84 -0.63 -11.79 -11.89
CA CYS A 84 -0.46 -11.53 -13.32
C CYS A 84 -0.07 -12.81 -14.05
N LEU A 85 0.02 -12.71 -15.38
CA LEU A 85 0.69 -13.69 -16.21
C LEU A 85 2.10 -13.21 -16.56
N ASP A 86 3.01 -14.16 -16.71
CA ASP A 86 4.36 -13.90 -17.23
C ASP A 86 4.37 -13.94 -18.77
N SER A 87 5.53 -13.72 -19.41
CA SER A 87 5.65 -13.70 -20.88
C SER A 87 5.39 -15.06 -21.54
N GLN A 88 5.29 -16.14 -20.75
CA GLN A 88 4.95 -17.49 -21.17
C GLN A 88 3.53 -17.89 -20.72
N SER A 89 2.71 -16.92 -20.30
CA SER A 89 1.36 -17.12 -19.76
C SER A 89 1.30 -18.00 -18.51
N ARG A 90 2.39 -18.07 -17.73
CA ARG A 90 2.41 -18.77 -16.44
C ARG A 90 1.91 -17.81 -15.34
N PRO A 91 1.14 -18.31 -14.36
CA PRO A 91 0.69 -17.49 -13.23
C PRO A 91 1.86 -16.98 -12.38
N GLY A 92 1.78 -15.73 -11.98
CA GLY A 92 2.72 -15.09 -11.08
C GLY A 92 2.08 -13.94 -10.31
N PHE A 93 2.90 -13.14 -9.65
CA PHE A 93 2.47 -11.95 -8.94
C PHE A 93 3.24 -10.73 -9.41
N PHE A 94 2.61 -9.57 -9.25
CA PHE A 94 3.26 -8.27 -9.24
C PHE A 94 2.78 -7.48 -8.02
N GLY A 95 3.57 -6.50 -7.60
CA GLY A 95 3.22 -5.68 -6.46
C GLY A 95 4.20 -4.56 -6.20
N ALA A 96 3.82 -3.73 -5.25
CA ALA A 96 4.63 -2.63 -4.76
C ALA A 96 4.62 -2.63 -3.23
N CYS A 97 5.71 -2.17 -2.64
CA CYS A 97 5.85 -2.09 -1.20
C CYS A 97 6.80 -0.98 -0.78
N VAL A 98 6.70 -0.63 0.50
CA VAL A 98 7.63 0.21 1.21
C VAL A 98 8.30 -0.59 2.33
N ALA A 99 9.56 -0.30 2.60
CA ALA A 99 10.26 -0.77 3.77
C ALA A 99 10.09 0.22 4.93
N VAL A 100 9.67 -0.27 6.08
CA VAL A 100 9.53 0.50 7.32
C VAL A 100 10.33 -0.17 8.45
N PRO A 101 10.72 0.57 9.50
CA PRO A 101 11.33 -0.03 10.68
C PRO A 101 10.39 -1.08 11.31
N LEU A 102 10.96 -2.15 11.87
CA LEU A 102 10.18 -3.08 12.67
C LEU A 102 9.68 -2.39 13.95
N ASP A 103 8.37 -2.46 14.19
CA ASP A 103 7.77 -1.89 15.39
C ASP A 103 8.28 -2.60 16.65
N THR A 104 8.56 -1.80 17.69
CA THR A 104 8.99 -2.27 19.00
C THR A 104 8.17 -1.58 20.08
N ARG A 105 8.26 -2.04 21.33
CA ARG A 105 7.58 -1.38 22.47
C ARG A 105 7.92 0.12 22.62
N GLN A 106 9.06 0.56 22.10
CA GLN A 106 9.55 1.94 22.23
C GLN A 106 9.34 2.77 20.96
N ARG A 107 9.03 2.13 19.83
CA ARG A 107 8.92 2.81 18.54
C ARG A 107 7.82 2.16 17.72
N PHE A 108 6.79 2.96 17.46
CA PHE A 108 5.64 2.61 16.64
C PHE A 108 5.59 3.53 15.43
N PHE A 109 5.36 2.96 14.26
CA PHE A 109 5.21 3.71 13.01
C PHE A 109 3.86 3.39 12.38
N ASP A 110 2.98 4.37 12.17
CA ASP A 110 1.65 4.12 11.61
C ASP A 110 1.72 3.74 10.12
N TRP A 111 1.40 2.48 9.80
CA TRP A 111 1.47 1.97 8.43
C TRP A 111 0.41 2.57 7.51
N THR A 112 -0.69 3.11 8.05
CA THR A 112 -1.74 3.74 7.23
C THR A 112 -1.19 4.95 6.47
N SER A 113 -0.20 5.64 7.05
CA SER A 113 0.48 6.76 6.40
C SER A 113 1.24 6.37 5.13
N CYS A 114 1.54 5.08 4.92
CA CYS A 114 2.16 4.57 3.71
C CYS A 114 1.17 4.25 2.58
N GLY A 115 -0.14 4.30 2.83
CA GLY A 115 -1.17 3.87 1.90
C GLY A 115 -1.07 4.55 0.53
N ASP A 116 -0.93 5.87 0.50
CA ASP A 116 -0.84 6.64 -0.74
C ASP A 116 0.40 6.27 -1.57
N GLU A 117 1.54 6.10 -0.93
CA GLU A 117 2.79 5.74 -1.60
C GLU A 117 2.74 4.32 -2.17
N ILE A 118 2.19 3.37 -1.40
CA ILE A 118 1.97 1.99 -1.86
C ILE A 118 1.00 2.00 -3.04
N GLY A 119 -0.11 2.72 -2.93
CA GLY A 119 -1.14 2.84 -3.96
C GLY A 119 -0.59 3.44 -5.25
N ARG A 120 0.17 4.53 -5.17
CA ARG A 120 0.82 5.17 -6.32
C ARG A 120 1.75 4.19 -7.05
N LEU A 121 2.71 3.59 -6.35
CA LEU A 121 3.66 2.63 -6.93
C LEU A 121 2.95 1.41 -7.53
N PHE A 122 1.93 0.90 -6.84
CA PHE A 122 1.15 -0.23 -7.29
C PHE A 122 0.38 0.09 -8.58
N MET A 123 -0.27 1.25 -8.66
CA MET A 123 -1.02 1.68 -9.85
C MET A 123 -0.12 1.96 -11.04
N GLU A 124 1.05 2.55 -10.83
CA GLU A 124 2.07 2.73 -11.89
C GLU A 124 2.52 1.37 -12.45
N LEU A 125 2.78 0.38 -11.58
CA LEU A 125 3.13 -0.98 -12.01
C LEU A 125 1.96 -1.70 -12.67
N ALA A 126 0.74 -1.53 -12.16
CA ALA A 126 -0.46 -2.12 -12.75
C ALA A 126 -0.71 -1.61 -14.18
N GLY A 127 -0.31 -0.37 -14.49
CA GLY A 127 -0.33 0.18 -15.84
C GLY A 127 0.60 -0.54 -16.84
N GLN A 128 1.51 -1.39 -16.36
CA GLN A 128 2.40 -2.22 -17.19
C GLN A 128 1.83 -3.62 -17.46
N VAL A 129 0.64 -3.93 -16.95
CA VAL A 129 -0.07 -5.18 -17.24
C VAL A 129 -0.92 -5.00 -18.49
N ASP A 130 -0.66 -5.81 -19.49
CA ASP A 130 -1.41 -5.82 -20.75
C ASP A 130 -2.87 -6.23 -20.49
N SER A 131 -3.83 -5.38 -20.86
CA SER A 131 -5.25 -5.56 -20.50
C SER A 131 -5.91 -6.75 -21.20
N GLU A 132 -5.39 -7.18 -22.35
CA GLU A 132 -5.95 -8.30 -23.12
C GLU A 132 -5.37 -9.63 -22.66
N SER A 133 -4.04 -9.70 -22.53
CA SER A 133 -3.33 -10.92 -22.18
C SER A 133 -3.12 -11.12 -20.68
N GLY A 134 -3.27 -10.08 -19.86
CA GLY A 134 -2.93 -10.11 -18.43
C GLY A 134 -1.43 -10.25 -18.15
N GLN A 135 -0.58 -10.12 -19.18
CA GLN A 135 0.86 -10.29 -19.06
C GLN A 135 1.54 -9.03 -18.54
N LEU A 136 2.48 -9.18 -17.61
CA LEU A 136 3.28 -8.08 -17.09
C LEU A 136 4.49 -7.79 -17.97
N ARG A 137 4.65 -6.53 -18.39
CA ARG A 137 5.87 -6.00 -19.02
C ARG A 137 6.69 -5.22 -17.99
N PHE A 138 7.52 -5.91 -17.23
CA PHE A 138 8.18 -5.31 -16.07
C PHE A 138 9.25 -4.27 -16.47
N ALA A 139 9.00 -3.01 -16.13
CA ALA A 139 9.94 -1.88 -16.25
C ALA A 139 10.06 -1.15 -14.89
N GLY A 140 10.44 -1.88 -13.84
CA GLY A 140 10.45 -1.37 -12.47
C GLY A 140 11.41 -0.20 -12.21
N ALA A 141 12.49 -0.08 -12.99
CA ALA A 141 13.46 1.02 -12.86
C ALA A 141 12.90 2.39 -13.29
N GLU A 142 11.82 2.40 -14.09
CA GLU A 142 11.11 3.61 -14.49
C GLU A 142 10.15 4.10 -13.39
N ILE A 143 9.67 3.18 -12.54
CA ILE A 143 8.75 3.47 -11.44
C ILE A 143 9.50 3.89 -10.17
N VAL A 144 10.60 3.20 -9.87
CA VAL A 144 11.40 3.45 -8.67
C VAL A 144 12.78 3.94 -9.09
N SER A 145 12.96 5.26 -9.00
CA SER A 145 14.23 5.90 -9.30
C SER A 145 15.21 5.81 -8.12
N GLN A 146 16.50 5.82 -8.47
CA GLN A 146 17.59 5.86 -7.50
C GLN A 146 17.53 7.13 -6.65
N THR A 147 17.91 7.01 -5.38
CA THR A 147 17.98 8.14 -4.46
C THR A 147 19.38 8.33 -3.91
N ARG A 148 19.68 9.52 -3.39
CA ARG A 148 20.97 9.80 -2.72
C ARG A 148 21.19 8.98 -1.43
N ARG A 149 20.15 8.30 -0.93
CA ARG A 149 20.16 7.49 0.30
C ARG A 149 20.12 5.99 0.00
N ASP A 150 20.44 5.58 -1.22
CA ASP A 150 20.42 4.19 -1.61
C ASP A 150 21.50 3.39 -0.86
N GLU A 151 21.06 2.34 -0.16
CA GLU A 151 21.90 1.42 0.60
C GLU A 151 21.72 0.01 0.01
N ILE A 152 22.79 -0.60 -0.49
CA ILE A 152 22.73 -1.97 -1.02
C ILE A 152 22.83 -2.95 0.14
N ILE A 153 21.68 -3.44 0.61
CA ILE A 153 21.57 -4.41 1.70
C ILE A 153 21.04 -5.73 1.17
N LYS A 154 21.65 -6.84 1.57
CA LYS A 154 21.21 -8.17 1.17
C LYS A 154 20.09 -8.65 2.08
N TRP A 155 18.85 -8.31 1.75
CA TRP A 155 17.69 -8.73 2.53
C TRP A 155 17.36 -10.20 2.33
N ARG A 156 16.95 -10.85 3.43
CA ARG A 156 16.33 -12.17 3.45
C ARG A 156 14.99 -12.08 4.17
N ALA A 157 13.96 -12.76 3.66
CA ALA A 157 12.70 -12.88 4.40
C ALA A 157 12.92 -13.71 5.68
N GLU A 158 12.32 -13.29 6.80
CA GLU A 158 12.33 -14.12 8.01
C GLU A 158 11.59 -15.45 7.76
N GLU A 159 12.14 -16.55 8.27
CA GLU A 159 11.54 -17.88 8.15
C GLU A 159 10.34 -18.03 9.09
N GLY A 160 9.24 -18.59 8.59
CA GLY A 160 8.05 -18.87 9.39
C GLY A 160 6.83 -19.20 8.55
N GLU A 161 5.67 -19.25 9.19
CA GLU A 161 4.39 -19.54 8.53
C GLU A 161 3.85 -18.30 7.82
N MET A 162 3.17 -18.49 6.69
CA MET A 162 2.40 -17.42 6.06
C MET A 162 0.98 -17.45 6.63
N LEU A 163 0.51 -16.32 7.16
CA LEU A 163 -0.89 -16.17 7.58
C LEU A 163 -1.70 -15.55 6.45
N LEU A 164 -2.70 -16.28 5.95
CA LEU A 164 -3.69 -15.73 5.02
C LEU A 164 -4.89 -15.23 5.82
N LEU A 165 -5.27 -13.99 5.57
CA LEU A 165 -6.41 -13.31 6.20
C LEU A 165 -7.42 -12.92 5.13
N HIS A 166 -8.71 -12.93 5.45
CA HIS A 166 -9.76 -12.46 4.55
C HIS A 166 -10.75 -11.54 5.25
N ASN A 167 -11.48 -10.77 4.45
CA ASN A 167 -12.52 -9.89 4.96
C ASN A 167 -13.85 -10.64 5.18
N GLU A 168 -14.48 -10.43 6.34
CA GLU A 168 -15.84 -10.91 6.61
C GLU A 168 -16.86 -9.88 6.13
N GLY A 169 -17.18 -9.93 4.83
CA GLY A 169 -18.24 -9.12 4.24
C GLY A 169 -17.78 -7.82 3.57
N THR A 170 -18.75 -7.04 3.12
CA THR A 170 -18.57 -5.89 2.20
C THR A 170 -18.23 -4.55 2.87
N GLU A 171 -18.05 -4.51 4.20
CA GLU A 171 -18.07 -3.24 4.96
C GLU A 171 -16.75 -2.86 5.63
N LEU A 172 -15.78 -3.77 5.70
CA LEU A 172 -14.45 -3.46 6.18
C LEU A 172 -13.68 -2.82 5.02
N GLU A 173 -13.63 -1.49 5.00
CA GLU A 173 -12.88 -0.70 4.01
C GLU A 173 -11.40 -1.12 4.02
N ASP A 174 -10.73 -1.00 2.87
CA ASP A 174 -9.29 -1.31 2.72
C ASP A 174 -8.41 -0.62 3.79
N ILE A 175 -8.91 0.49 4.34
CA ILE A 175 -8.33 1.29 5.42
C ILE A 175 -8.11 0.46 6.70
N GLU A 176 -8.96 -0.52 7.01
CA GLU A 176 -8.83 -1.34 8.23
C GLU A 176 -7.85 -2.52 8.10
N LYS A 177 -7.44 -2.89 6.89
CA LYS A 177 -6.55 -4.04 6.66
C LYS A 177 -5.14 -3.76 7.20
N LEU A 178 -4.62 -2.54 7.02
CA LEU A 178 -3.27 -2.16 7.43
C LEU A 178 -3.06 -2.18 8.95
N PRO A 179 -3.92 -1.56 9.79
CA PRO A 179 -3.79 -1.64 11.25
C PRO A 179 -3.82 -3.07 11.78
N ARG A 180 -4.68 -3.95 11.22
CA ARG A 180 -4.78 -5.35 11.63
C ARG A 180 -3.53 -6.15 11.26
N LEU A 181 -3.01 -5.96 10.05
CA LEU A 181 -1.75 -6.57 9.61
C LEU A 181 -0.58 -6.09 10.49
N GLN A 182 -0.56 -4.81 10.85
CA GLN A 182 0.44 -4.24 11.75
C GLN A 182 0.38 -4.87 13.14
N ALA A 183 -0.82 -5.01 13.71
CA ALA A 183 -1.00 -5.66 14.99
C ALA A 183 -0.54 -7.13 14.97
N ILE A 184 -0.87 -7.88 13.90
CA ILE A 184 -0.38 -9.24 13.69
C ILE A 184 1.15 -9.26 13.60
N ALA A 185 1.74 -8.37 12.80
CA ALA A 185 3.19 -8.29 12.66
C ALA A 185 3.85 -7.97 13.99
N TYR A 186 3.26 -7.13 14.85
CA TYR A 186 3.78 -6.85 16.18
C TYR A 186 3.65 -8.04 17.14
N ALA A 187 2.43 -8.58 17.30
CA ALA A 187 2.13 -9.56 18.33
C ALA A 187 2.57 -10.98 17.98
N GLN A 188 2.53 -11.35 16.70
CA GLN A 188 2.71 -12.71 16.20
C GLN A 188 3.73 -12.80 15.06
N GLY A 189 4.41 -11.72 14.69
CA GLY A 189 5.29 -11.71 13.52
C GLY A 189 6.52 -12.64 13.61
N HIS A 190 6.85 -13.17 14.79
CA HIS A 190 7.86 -14.23 14.93
C HIS A 190 7.35 -15.59 14.42
N ARG A 191 6.04 -15.84 14.53
CA ARG A 191 5.39 -17.05 14.02
C ARG A 191 4.93 -16.86 12.58
N TYR A 192 4.35 -15.69 12.31
CA TYR A 192 3.85 -15.30 11.00
C TYR A 192 4.64 -14.10 10.45
N PRO A 193 5.90 -14.29 10.02
CA PRO A 193 6.69 -13.20 9.46
C PRO A 193 6.10 -12.66 8.16
N THR A 194 5.23 -13.43 7.48
CA THR A 194 4.42 -12.95 6.36
C THR A 194 2.94 -13.08 6.69
N ALA A 195 2.18 -12.00 6.52
CA ALA A 195 0.72 -12.03 6.55
C ALA A 195 0.17 -11.34 5.30
N VAL A 196 -0.91 -11.89 4.73
CA VAL A 196 -1.54 -11.37 3.51
C VAL A 196 -3.05 -11.31 3.72
N ALA A 197 -3.63 -10.13 3.58
CA ALA A 197 -5.06 -9.87 3.65
C ALA A 197 -5.65 -9.81 2.23
N VAL A 198 -6.54 -10.75 1.93
CA VAL A 198 -7.28 -10.85 0.67
C VAL A 198 -8.73 -10.42 0.85
N GLU A 199 -9.41 -10.11 -0.25
CA GLU A 199 -10.80 -9.64 -0.21
C GLU A 199 -11.79 -10.75 0.15
N SER A 200 -11.57 -11.97 -0.33
CA SER A 200 -12.51 -13.08 -0.18
C SER A 200 -11.87 -14.27 0.52
N ALA A 201 -12.68 -15.02 1.25
CA ALA A 201 -12.25 -16.24 1.92
C ALA A 201 -11.64 -17.23 0.92
N VAL A 202 -10.47 -17.74 1.25
CA VAL A 202 -9.80 -18.83 0.53
C VAL A 202 -9.45 -19.97 1.51
N PRO A 203 -9.24 -21.20 1.02
CA PRO A 203 -8.89 -22.32 1.88
C PRO A 203 -7.68 -21.99 2.76
N GLY A 204 -7.78 -22.25 4.06
CA GLY A 204 -6.70 -21.97 5.03
C GLY A 204 -6.57 -20.49 5.44
N SER A 205 -7.36 -19.58 4.87
CA SER A 205 -7.42 -18.20 5.37
C SER A 205 -8.27 -18.09 6.64
N GLN A 206 -7.89 -17.17 7.52
CA GLN A 206 -8.66 -16.80 8.71
C GLN A 206 -9.33 -15.45 8.48
N SER A 207 -10.44 -15.20 9.15
CA SER A 207 -11.07 -13.89 9.09
C SER A 207 -10.20 -12.82 9.75
N LEU A 208 -10.28 -11.59 9.26
CA LEU A 208 -9.75 -10.41 9.95
C LEU A 208 -10.39 -10.18 11.31
N SER A 209 -11.59 -10.70 11.58
CA SER A 209 -12.27 -10.66 12.88
C SER A 209 -11.90 -11.83 13.81
N ALA A 210 -11.09 -12.79 13.35
CA ALA A 210 -10.74 -13.97 14.14
C ALA A 210 -10.00 -13.60 15.44
N ASP A 211 -10.14 -14.46 16.47
CA ASP A 211 -9.56 -14.25 17.80
C ASP A 211 -8.06 -13.91 17.75
N ILE A 212 -7.31 -14.53 16.84
CA ILE A 212 -5.88 -14.26 16.68
C ILE A 212 -5.58 -12.80 16.29
N VAL A 213 -6.45 -12.18 15.50
CA VAL A 213 -6.33 -10.79 15.08
C VAL A 213 -6.81 -9.86 16.19
N THR A 214 -7.93 -10.19 16.83
CA THR A 214 -8.48 -9.43 17.97
C THR A 214 -7.48 -9.39 19.14
N ASP A 215 -6.87 -10.52 19.48
CA ASP A 215 -5.82 -10.62 20.50
C ASP A 215 -4.57 -9.80 20.11
N ALA A 216 -4.20 -9.84 18.83
CA ALA A 216 -3.07 -9.06 18.33
C ALA A 216 -3.35 -7.56 18.45
N MET A 217 -4.56 -7.11 18.11
CA MET A 217 -5.01 -5.73 18.26
C MET A 217 -4.99 -5.29 19.73
N ALA A 218 -5.50 -6.10 20.66
CA ALA A 218 -5.46 -5.78 22.09
C ALA A 218 -4.01 -5.61 22.62
N ARG A 219 -3.09 -6.48 22.18
CA ARG A 219 -1.65 -6.39 22.51
C ARG A 219 -0.98 -5.17 21.89
N TRP A 220 -1.35 -4.85 20.66
CA TRP A 220 -0.89 -3.67 19.95
C TRP A 220 -1.30 -2.39 20.69
N ASP A 221 -2.57 -2.27 21.08
CA ASP A 221 -3.10 -1.12 21.81
C ASP A 221 -2.46 -0.96 23.19
N THR A 222 -2.26 -2.06 23.91
CA THR A 222 -1.53 -2.07 25.20
C THR A 222 -0.07 -1.61 25.01
N GLY A 223 0.59 -2.06 23.96
CA GLY A 223 1.95 -1.66 23.60
C GLY A 223 2.07 -0.17 23.29
N ARG A 224 1.14 0.37 22.51
CA ARG A 224 1.11 1.81 22.19
C ARG A 224 0.82 2.66 23.43
N GLY A 225 -0.13 2.23 24.27
CA GLY A 225 -0.50 2.95 25.50
C GLY A 225 0.67 3.11 26.49
N THR A 226 1.44 2.04 26.71
CA THR A 226 2.62 2.07 27.60
C THR A 226 3.74 2.98 27.10
N SER A 227 3.89 3.15 25.78
CA SER A 227 4.88 4.07 25.21
C SER A 227 4.55 5.56 25.45
N SER A 228 3.25 5.89 25.57
CA SER A 228 2.80 7.26 25.81
C SER A 228 2.96 7.72 27.27
N GLN A 229 3.03 6.79 28.23
CA GLN A 229 3.26 7.10 29.65
C GLN A 229 4.75 7.18 30.05
N GLY A 230 5.67 6.77 29.17
CA GLY A 230 7.10 6.66 29.47
C GLY A 230 7.99 7.82 28.98
N ARG A 231 7.47 8.83 28.29
CA ARG A 231 8.25 10.01 27.86
C ARG A 231 8.03 11.20 28.78
N ARG A 232 8.56 11.08 30.00
CA ARG A 232 9.09 12.22 30.77
C ARG A 232 10.61 11.98 30.84
N LEU A 233 11.29 12.26 29.73
CA LEU A 233 12.75 12.29 29.70
C LEU A 233 13.16 13.66 30.25
N GLU A 234 13.47 13.67 31.54
CA GLU A 234 14.46 14.57 32.10
C GLU A 234 15.85 14.14 31.56
N ASP A 235 16.72 15.13 31.36
CA ASP A 235 18.15 15.07 30.99
C ASP A 235 18.55 14.82 29.51
N GLU A 236 18.60 15.90 28.73
CA GLU A 236 19.65 16.11 27.71
C GLU A 236 20.72 17.04 28.31
N PRO A 237 22.00 16.63 28.41
CA PRO A 237 23.10 17.56 28.46
C PRO A 237 23.74 17.73 27.07
N ASP A 238 23.98 19.00 26.75
CA ASP A 238 25.00 19.51 25.82
C ASP A 238 24.91 19.16 24.33
N ALA A 239 24.08 19.92 23.61
CA ALA A 239 24.26 20.19 22.18
C ALA A 239 24.40 21.69 21.92
N GLU A 240 25.32 22.34 22.64
CA GLU A 240 25.77 23.71 22.38
C GLU A 240 27.00 23.70 21.45
N ALA A 241 26.83 23.24 20.21
CA ALA A 241 27.79 23.49 19.14
C ALA A 241 27.13 23.28 17.78
N LEU A 242 26.81 24.40 17.11
CA LEU A 242 26.61 24.62 15.66
C LEU A 242 25.45 25.59 15.41
N ARG A 243 25.52 26.78 16.01
CA ARG A 243 24.88 27.98 15.44
C ARG A 243 25.89 28.65 14.53
N GLY A 244 25.60 28.63 13.24
CA GLY A 244 26.34 29.39 12.25
C GLY A 244 25.74 29.27 10.86
N ARG A 245 24.93 30.28 10.50
CA ARG A 245 24.83 30.92 9.17
C ARG A 245 23.44 30.90 8.49
N ASP A 246 22.76 32.01 8.76
CA ASP A 246 21.95 32.91 7.92
C ASP A 246 20.80 32.45 6.99
N PRO A 247 19.75 33.29 6.88
CA PRO A 247 18.44 32.99 6.31
C PRO A 247 18.33 33.44 4.85
N GLY A 248 17.29 32.95 4.18
CA GLY A 248 16.75 33.63 3.01
C GLY A 248 16.24 32.69 1.94
N ARG A 249 14.94 32.40 2.00
CA ARG A 249 13.92 32.63 0.94
C ARG A 249 12.74 31.71 1.24
N SER A 250 11.80 32.21 2.05
CA SER A 250 10.48 31.59 2.20
C SER A 250 9.74 31.74 0.86
N VAL A 251 9.60 30.64 0.15
CA VAL A 251 8.61 30.52 -0.92
C VAL A 251 7.26 30.42 -0.22
N GLU A 252 6.42 31.44 -0.38
CA GLU A 252 5.01 31.35 0.01
C GLU A 252 4.36 30.26 -0.83
N VAL A 253 4.12 29.11 -0.20
CA VAL A 253 3.29 28.05 -0.75
C VAL A 253 1.85 28.55 -0.63
N PRO A 254 1.07 28.64 -1.73
CA PRO A 254 -0.32 29.04 -1.63
C PRO A 254 -1.06 28.09 -0.71
N ASP A 255 -1.80 28.65 0.25
CA ASP A 255 -2.58 27.90 1.23
C ASP A 255 -3.72 27.20 0.49
N ILE A 256 -3.50 25.93 0.13
CA ILE A 256 -4.51 25.10 -0.53
C ILE A 256 -5.57 24.82 0.53
N ASP A 257 -6.78 25.36 0.35
CA ASP A 257 -7.92 25.07 1.21
C ASP A 257 -8.34 23.60 1.07
N TRP A 258 -7.70 22.74 1.85
CA TRP A 258 -7.92 21.29 1.91
C TRP A 258 -9.38 20.94 2.26
N HIS A 259 -10.12 21.83 2.93
CA HIS A 259 -11.54 21.64 3.20
C HIS A 259 -12.41 21.80 1.94
N ARG A 260 -11.93 22.49 0.91
CA ARG A 260 -12.60 22.57 -0.38
C ARG A 260 -12.40 21.30 -1.22
N ILE A 261 -11.22 20.68 -1.12
CA ILE A 261 -10.90 19.41 -1.78
C ILE A 261 -11.70 18.25 -1.16
N GLY A 262 -11.73 18.15 0.18
CA GLY A 262 -12.51 17.11 0.86
C GLY A 262 -14.02 17.19 0.60
N ARG A 263 -14.57 18.40 0.38
CA ARG A 263 -15.98 18.59 -0.01
C ARG A 263 -16.26 18.14 -1.45
N LEU A 264 -15.28 18.25 -2.35
CA LEU A 264 -15.39 17.76 -3.73
C LEU A 264 -15.34 16.23 -3.79
N GLU A 265 -14.49 15.59 -2.99
CA GLU A 265 -14.39 14.13 -2.91
C GLU A 265 -15.69 13.51 -2.37
N GLN A 266 -16.26 14.07 -1.29
CA GLN A 266 -17.56 13.64 -0.77
C GLN A 266 -18.69 13.85 -1.78
N ALA A 267 -18.67 14.94 -2.56
CA ALA A 267 -19.67 15.18 -3.59
C ALA A 267 -19.58 14.12 -4.72
N VAL A 268 -18.36 13.78 -5.15
CA VAL A 268 -18.09 12.75 -6.17
C VAL A 268 -18.55 11.37 -5.69
N GLU A 269 -18.23 10.98 -4.45
CA GLU A 269 -18.69 9.71 -3.89
C GLU A 269 -20.22 9.63 -3.77
N SER A 270 -20.88 10.73 -3.41
CA SER A 270 -22.34 10.76 -3.33
C SER A 270 -23.00 10.59 -4.71
N LEU A 271 -22.36 11.15 -5.75
CA LEU A 271 -22.77 11.03 -7.14
C LEU A 271 -22.55 9.60 -7.66
N GLN A 272 -21.40 8.99 -7.37
CA GLN A 272 -21.12 7.60 -7.72
C GLN A 272 -22.12 6.64 -7.07
N ARG A 273 -22.42 6.83 -5.77
CA ARG A 273 -23.44 6.04 -5.05
C ARG A 273 -24.84 6.21 -5.64
N SER A 274 -25.19 7.41 -6.07
CA SER A 274 -26.49 7.70 -6.70
C SER A 274 -26.61 7.05 -8.09
N VAL A 275 -25.51 7.06 -8.87
CA VAL A 275 -25.43 6.40 -10.18
C VAL A 275 -25.55 4.88 -10.06
N VAL A 276 -24.89 4.27 -9.07
CA VAL A 276 -24.99 2.82 -8.82
C VAL A 276 -26.40 2.41 -8.36
N LYS A 277 -27.10 3.26 -7.61
CA LYS A 277 -28.51 3.02 -7.24
C LYS A 277 -29.43 3.12 -8.46
N LEU A 278 -29.19 4.07 -9.37
CA LEU A 278 -29.96 4.23 -10.59
C LEU A 278 -29.74 3.08 -11.59
N SER A 279 -28.53 2.52 -11.67
CA SER A 279 -28.23 1.39 -12.57
C SER A 279 -28.82 0.05 -12.12
N ARG A 280 -29.24 -0.07 -10.84
CA ARG A 280 -29.86 -1.28 -10.28
C ARG A 280 -31.38 -1.37 -10.47
N ASN A 281 -32.05 -0.31 -10.94
CA ASN A 281 -33.47 -0.36 -11.27
C ASN A 281 -33.66 -0.77 -12.75
N PRO A 282 -34.35 -1.88 -13.06
CA PRO A 282 -34.51 -2.35 -14.43
C PRO A 282 -35.44 -1.41 -15.21
N VAL A 283 -34.85 -0.56 -16.05
CA VAL A 283 -35.60 0.22 -17.04
C VAL A 283 -36.09 -0.74 -18.13
N HIS A 284 -37.40 -0.74 -18.38
CA HIS A 284 -38.08 -1.51 -19.42
C HIS A 284 -37.28 -1.45 -20.75
N PRO A 285 -37.11 -2.57 -21.49
CA PRO A 285 -36.18 -2.66 -22.62
C PRO A 285 -36.35 -1.60 -23.72
N ALA A 286 -37.57 -1.06 -23.90
CA ALA A 286 -37.86 0.03 -24.84
C ALA A 286 -37.28 1.40 -24.43
N LYS A 287 -37.01 1.62 -23.13
CA LYS A 287 -36.44 2.86 -22.60
C LYS A 287 -34.92 2.79 -22.38
N ARG A 288 -34.32 1.61 -22.53
CA ARG A 288 -32.89 1.38 -22.29
C ARG A 288 -31.98 2.15 -23.23
N ARG A 289 -32.30 2.22 -24.54
CA ARG A 289 -31.49 3.00 -25.51
C ARG A 289 -31.56 4.51 -25.28
N ILE A 290 -32.72 5.01 -24.87
CA ILE A 290 -32.90 6.43 -24.54
C ILE A 290 -32.13 6.74 -23.26
N TRP A 291 -32.23 5.87 -22.25
CA TRP A 291 -31.50 6.03 -20.99
C TRP A 291 -29.99 5.93 -21.14
N GLU A 292 -29.47 5.00 -21.94
CA GLU A 292 -28.03 4.91 -22.25
C GLU A 292 -27.53 6.17 -22.97
N GLY A 293 -28.32 6.75 -23.88
CA GLY A 293 -27.98 8.03 -24.52
C GLY A 293 -27.88 9.19 -23.52
N TRP A 294 -28.89 9.37 -22.66
CA TRP A 294 -28.89 10.42 -21.64
C TRP A 294 -27.84 10.19 -20.54
N PHE A 295 -27.53 8.93 -20.23
CA PHE A 295 -26.48 8.57 -19.28
C PHE A 295 -25.10 9.03 -19.78
N TRP A 296 -24.76 8.75 -21.04
CA TRP A 296 -23.50 9.20 -21.62
C TRP A 296 -23.42 10.71 -21.76
N VAL A 297 -24.53 11.38 -22.10
CA VAL A 297 -24.59 12.86 -22.09
C VAL A 297 -24.32 13.40 -20.68
N GLY A 298 -24.88 12.79 -19.63
CA GLY A 298 -24.63 13.17 -18.25
C GLY A 298 -23.18 12.97 -17.82
N VAL A 299 -22.56 11.84 -18.19
CA VAL A 299 -21.14 11.56 -17.91
C VAL A 299 -20.22 12.55 -18.62
N VAL A 300 -20.48 12.83 -19.91
CA VAL A 300 -19.68 13.80 -20.69
C VAL A 300 -19.81 15.21 -20.12
N LEU A 301 -21.02 15.63 -19.71
CA LEU A 301 -21.23 16.93 -19.05
C LEU A 301 -20.54 16.99 -17.69
N ALA A 302 -20.59 15.93 -16.88
CA ALA A 302 -19.92 15.88 -15.58
C ALA A 302 -18.39 15.95 -15.73
N VAL A 303 -17.81 15.19 -16.67
CA VAL A 303 -16.37 15.24 -16.95
C VAL A 303 -15.97 16.59 -17.52
N GLY A 304 -16.78 17.17 -18.43
CA GLY A 304 -16.54 18.49 -18.99
C GLY A 304 -16.61 19.60 -17.95
N MET A 305 -17.59 19.57 -17.04
CA MET A 305 -17.69 20.54 -15.94
C MET A 305 -16.57 20.40 -14.91
N SER A 306 -16.14 19.17 -14.60
CA SER A 306 -14.98 18.94 -13.73
C SER A 306 -13.69 19.44 -14.36
N ALA A 307 -13.48 19.20 -15.67
CA ALA A 307 -12.33 19.73 -16.40
C ALA A 307 -12.36 21.27 -16.48
N ALA A 308 -13.53 21.87 -16.69
CA ALA A 308 -13.69 23.32 -16.67
C ALA A 308 -13.45 23.93 -15.28
N ALA A 309 -13.93 23.27 -14.22
CA ALA A 309 -13.69 23.70 -12.83
C ALA A 309 -12.20 23.63 -12.47
N VAL A 310 -11.50 22.58 -12.89
CA VAL A 310 -10.04 22.45 -12.73
C VAL A 310 -9.30 23.49 -13.56
N ALA A 311 -9.71 23.74 -14.80
CA ALA A 311 -9.10 24.77 -15.65
C ALA A 311 -9.31 26.19 -15.07
N ILE A 312 -10.49 26.50 -14.54
CA ILE A 312 -10.77 27.77 -13.87
C ILE A 312 -9.97 27.89 -12.57
N ALA A 313 -9.84 26.81 -11.80
CA ALA A 313 -9.03 26.79 -10.59
C ALA A 313 -7.54 27.01 -10.89
N LEU A 314 -7.03 26.42 -11.99
CA LEU A 314 -5.65 26.61 -12.46
C LEU A 314 -5.41 28.01 -13.05
N TRP A 315 -6.43 28.62 -13.66
CA TRP A 315 -6.33 29.96 -14.25
C TRP A 315 -6.47 31.09 -13.20
N ALA A 316 -7.11 30.80 -12.06
CA ALA A 316 -7.27 31.73 -10.95
C ALA A 316 -6.11 31.71 -9.93
N MET A 317 -5.09 30.87 -10.16
CA MET A 317 -3.84 30.88 -9.40
C MET A 317 -2.85 31.85 -10.07
N PRO A 318 -2.37 32.91 -9.38
CA PRO A 318 -1.40 33.86 -9.93
C PRO A 318 0.00 33.25 -10.14
#